data_AF-A0A1I4G0M4-F1
#
_entry.id   AF-A0A1I4G0M4-F1
#
_cell.length_a   1.000
_cell.length_b   1.000
_cell.length_c   1.000
_cell.angle_alpha   90.00
_cell.angle_beta   90.00
_cell.angle_gamma   90.00
#
_symmetry.space_group_name_H-M   'P 1'
#
loop_
_entity.id
_entity.type
_entity.pdbx_description
1 polymer ?
#
loop_
_entity_poly.entity_id
_entity_poly.type
_entity_poly.pdbx_seq_one_letter_code
_entity_poly.pdbx_strand_id
1 'polypeptide(L)'
;MTAPPPTDPKSGAGPRRKVPVTTWIGIGCTALLALIGLASGGVWMMIFFAALVVLPTAIYGWAFQQRTWLRLPRKRATAAIGAAIAFVVLLGSSAAYGSAHPETSAPAGVTHRVVSSSTPTPSATPTPVITTKVVAETAVIPFTSTTVDSATAPQGTSSITTPGANGVETKTYLVTYSDGVETTRVLQSDVVTTPPVAQVTTVGTYVAPPPPPAPAAPTCTNGTYVNSAGNTVCRPETSAGAPPGATARCNDGTYSFSQTRRGTCSSHGGVAEWL
;
A
#
# COMPACT_ATOMS: atom_id res chain seq x y z
N MET A 1 -33.14 -23.29 -59.01
CA MET A 1 -32.42 -23.63 -57.77
C MET A 1 -30.96 -23.82 -58.15
N THR A 2 -30.16 -22.78 -57.97
CA THR A 2 -28.78 -22.70 -58.49
C THR A 2 -27.84 -22.70 -57.28
N ALA A 3 -26.90 -23.63 -57.23
CA ALA A 3 -25.98 -23.80 -56.11
C ALA A 3 -24.95 -22.65 -56.03
N PRO A 4 -24.53 -22.22 -54.82
CA PRO A 4 -23.46 -21.23 -54.67
C PRO A 4 -22.05 -21.86 -54.78
N PRO A 5 -21.02 -21.10 -55.22
CA PRO A 5 -19.65 -21.60 -55.38
C PRO A 5 -18.86 -21.61 -54.04
N PRO A 6 -17.78 -22.42 -53.95
CA PRO A 6 -16.97 -22.54 -52.74
C PRO A 6 -15.97 -21.38 -52.60
N THR A 7 -15.75 -20.94 -51.35
CA THR A 7 -14.76 -19.90 -51.01
C THR A 7 -13.50 -20.50 -50.39
N ASP A 8 -12.34 -20.21 -50.99
CA ASP A 8 -11.01 -20.57 -50.49
C ASP A 8 -10.59 -19.78 -49.22
N PRO A 9 -9.73 -20.36 -48.36
CA PRO A 9 -9.24 -19.71 -47.15
C PRO A 9 -8.02 -18.80 -47.43
N LYS A 10 -8.16 -17.49 -47.21
CA LYS A 10 -7.04 -16.54 -47.22
C LYS A 10 -6.13 -16.76 -46.00
N SER A 11 -4.89 -17.17 -46.25
CA SER A 11 -3.81 -17.09 -45.26
C SER A 11 -3.32 -15.63 -45.17
N GLY A 12 -3.41 -15.04 -43.97
CA GLY A 12 -2.97 -13.68 -43.68
C GLY A 12 -1.73 -13.69 -42.79
N ALA A 13 -0.54 -13.71 -43.37
CA ALA A 13 0.70 -13.41 -42.65
C ALA A 13 0.80 -11.89 -42.45
N GLY A 14 0.59 -11.41 -41.22
CA GLY A 14 0.69 -9.99 -40.87
C GLY A 14 2.15 -9.48 -40.88
N PRO A 15 2.37 -8.16 -41.05
CA PRO A 15 3.70 -7.60 -41.20
C PRO A 15 4.47 -7.59 -39.88
N ARG A 16 5.72 -8.08 -39.88
CA ARG A 16 6.62 -8.01 -38.73
C ARG A 16 6.98 -6.56 -38.43
N ARG A 17 6.45 -6.02 -37.32
CA ARG A 17 6.78 -4.66 -36.85
C ARG A 17 8.24 -4.60 -36.40
N LYS A 18 9.01 -3.70 -37.01
CA LYS A 18 10.39 -3.39 -36.60
C LYS A 18 10.35 -2.56 -35.32
N VAL A 19 11.07 -3.02 -34.29
CA VAL A 19 11.18 -2.34 -32.99
C VAL A 19 12.14 -1.15 -33.15
N PRO A 20 11.81 0.06 -32.65
CA PRO A 20 12.65 1.23 -32.83
C PRO A 20 13.99 1.07 -32.10
N VAL A 21 15.06 1.62 -32.69
CA VAL A 21 16.45 1.49 -32.20
C VAL A 21 16.61 2.00 -30.76
N THR A 22 15.81 2.98 -30.35
CA THR A 22 15.78 3.52 -28.98
C THR A 22 15.36 2.48 -27.93
N THR A 23 14.51 1.52 -28.30
CA THR A 23 14.13 0.41 -27.41
C THR A 23 15.29 -0.57 -27.23
N TRP A 24 16.09 -0.81 -28.28
CA TRP A 24 17.29 -1.65 -28.18
C TRP A 24 18.40 -1.00 -27.33
N ILE A 25 18.55 0.32 -27.42
CA ILE A 25 19.48 1.07 -26.58
C ILE A 25 19.05 1.01 -25.10
N GLY A 26 17.75 1.14 -24.83
CA GLY A 26 17.21 1.02 -23.46
C GLY A 26 17.45 -0.36 -22.86
N ILE A 27 17.14 -1.43 -23.61
CA ILE A 27 17.36 -2.81 -23.17
C ILE A 27 18.86 -3.08 -22.93
N GLY A 28 19.72 -2.60 -23.84
CA GLY A 28 21.17 -2.71 -23.71
C GLY A 28 21.73 -2.00 -22.47
N CYS A 29 21.28 -0.78 -22.19
CA CYS A 29 21.67 -0.05 -20.98
C CYS A 29 21.21 -0.78 -19.70
N THR A 30 19.98 -1.29 -19.66
CA THR A 30 19.50 -2.04 -18.49
C THR A 30 20.26 -3.34 -18.27
N ALA A 31 20.60 -4.07 -19.34
CA ALA A 31 21.39 -5.29 -19.25
C ALA A 31 22.83 -5.02 -18.80
N LEU A 32 23.45 -3.94 -19.29
CA LEU A 32 24.79 -3.52 -18.89
C LEU A 32 24.84 -3.09 -17.41
N LEU A 33 23.85 -2.31 -16.95
CA LEU A 33 23.75 -1.89 -15.55
C LEU A 33 23.49 -3.06 -14.61
N ALA A 34 22.69 -4.06 -15.02
CA ALA A 34 22.50 -5.30 -14.28
C ALA A 34 23.80 -6.13 -14.19
N LEU A 35 24.59 -6.18 -15.26
CA LEU A 35 25.89 -6.86 -15.27
C LEU A 35 26.94 -6.15 -14.38
N ILE A 36 26.93 -4.82 -14.33
CA ILE A 36 27.81 -4.04 -13.44
C ILE A 36 27.41 -4.24 -11.96
N GLY A 37 26.11 -4.36 -11.68
CA GLY A 37 25.59 -4.69 -10.35
C GLY A 37 26.01 -6.08 -9.86
N LEU A 38 26.15 -7.06 -10.77
CA LEU A 38 26.67 -8.39 -10.45
C LEU A 38 28.17 -8.40 -10.08
N ALA A 39 28.94 -7.39 -10.52
CA ALA A 39 30.38 -7.35 -10.33
C ALA A 39 30.83 -6.59 -9.05
N SER A 40 29.95 -5.83 -8.37
CA SER A 40 30.37 -4.85 -7.36
C SER A 40 29.67 -4.91 -5.99
N GLY A 41 28.80 -5.89 -5.74
CA GLY A 41 28.48 -6.32 -4.37
C GLY A 41 27.04 -6.04 -3.90
N GLY A 42 26.45 -7.08 -3.32
CA GLY A 42 25.26 -7.04 -2.49
C GLY A 42 23.92 -7.02 -3.23
N VAL A 43 23.04 -7.96 -2.87
CA VAL A 43 21.62 -7.99 -3.31
C VAL A 43 20.90 -6.65 -3.01
N TRP A 44 21.36 -5.92 -1.99
CA TRP A 44 20.87 -4.59 -1.65
C TRP A 44 21.16 -3.51 -2.71
N MET A 45 22.27 -3.62 -3.45
CA MET A 45 22.59 -2.69 -4.53
C MET A 45 21.67 -2.93 -5.74
N MET A 46 21.34 -4.19 -6.02
CA MET A 46 20.35 -4.56 -7.04
C MET A 46 18.96 -3.99 -6.73
N ILE A 47 18.53 -4.03 -5.47
CA ILE A 47 17.23 -3.47 -5.04
C ILE A 47 17.24 -1.94 -5.17
N PHE A 48 18.34 -1.27 -4.80
CA PHE A 48 18.46 0.18 -4.92
C PHE A 48 18.39 0.65 -6.38
N PHE A 49 19.11 -0.02 -7.29
CA PHE A 49 19.05 0.32 -8.72
C PHE A 49 17.70 -0.04 -9.35
N ALA A 50 17.07 -1.15 -8.96
CA ALA A 50 15.72 -1.49 -9.41
C ALA A 50 14.70 -0.43 -8.95
N ALA A 51 14.79 0.02 -7.70
CA ALA A 51 13.95 1.10 -7.19
C ALA A 51 14.19 2.41 -7.93
N LEU A 52 15.44 2.76 -8.24
CA LEU A 52 15.81 3.98 -8.96
C LEU A 52 15.31 3.99 -10.41
N VAL A 53 15.00 2.84 -11.02
CA VAL A 53 14.40 2.77 -12.36
C VAL A 53 12.86 2.73 -12.29
N VAL A 54 12.30 1.98 -11.33
CA VAL A 54 10.84 1.78 -11.20
C VAL A 54 10.15 3.01 -10.63
N LEU A 55 10.74 3.72 -9.66
CA LEU A 55 10.13 4.92 -9.08
C LEU A 55 9.97 6.05 -10.09
N PRO A 56 11.02 6.46 -10.85
CA PRO A 56 10.87 7.53 -11.83
C PRO A 56 9.94 7.14 -12.98
N THR A 57 9.89 5.86 -13.40
CA THR A 57 8.94 5.42 -14.43
C THR A 57 7.49 5.42 -13.95
N ALA A 58 7.25 5.06 -12.69
CA ALA A 58 5.93 5.17 -12.06
C ALA A 58 5.52 6.64 -11.84
N ILE A 59 6.43 7.49 -11.34
CA ILE A 59 6.20 8.92 -11.14
C ILE A 59 5.97 9.63 -12.47
N TYR A 60 6.74 9.30 -13.51
CA TYR A 60 6.55 9.83 -14.86
C TYR A 60 5.20 9.39 -15.44
N GLY A 61 4.81 8.11 -15.26
CA GLY A 61 3.49 7.61 -15.68
C GLY A 61 2.32 8.27 -14.94
N TRP A 62 2.50 8.61 -13.67
CA TRP A 62 1.50 9.30 -12.85
C TRP A 62 1.41 10.81 -13.18
N ALA A 63 2.55 11.48 -13.30
CA ALA A 63 2.63 12.92 -13.56
C ALA A 63 2.13 13.31 -14.96
N PHE A 64 2.35 12.46 -15.97
CA PHE A 64 1.95 12.77 -17.36
C PHE A 64 0.55 12.30 -17.76
N GLN A 65 -0.23 11.69 -16.85
CA GLN A 65 -1.62 11.23 -17.11
C GLN A 65 -1.84 10.49 -18.45
N GLN A 66 -0.79 9.94 -19.06
CA GLN A 66 -0.92 9.11 -20.25
C GLN A 66 -1.39 7.74 -19.79
N ARG A 67 -2.72 7.60 -19.79
CA ARG A 67 -3.43 6.32 -19.72
C ARG A 67 -2.68 5.32 -20.59
N THR A 68 -1.96 4.43 -19.92
CA THR A 68 -1.08 3.45 -20.52
C THR A 68 -1.83 2.68 -21.60
N TRP A 69 -1.22 2.64 -22.78
CA TRP A 69 -1.75 2.05 -24.02
C TRP A 69 -1.91 0.52 -23.96
N LEU A 70 -1.68 -0.09 -22.79
CA LEU A 70 -2.03 -1.47 -22.52
C LEU A 70 -3.53 -1.52 -22.20
N ARG A 71 -4.35 -1.71 -23.25
CA ARG A 71 -5.73 -2.17 -23.15
C ARG A 71 -5.79 -3.59 -22.57
N LEU A 72 -5.35 -3.77 -21.32
CA LEU A 72 -5.64 -5.00 -20.60
C LEU A 72 -7.10 -4.94 -20.11
N PRO A 73 -7.89 -5.99 -20.39
CA PRO A 73 -9.25 -6.07 -19.88
C PRO A 73 -9.22 -6.09 -18.35
N ARG A 74 -10.02 -5.21 -17.75
CA ARG A 74 -10.17 -4.89 -16.32
C ARG A 74 -10.35 -6.08 -15.34
N LYS A 75 -10.40 -7.33 -15.81
CA LYS A 75 -10.70 -8.50 -14.98
C LYS A 75 -9.48 -9.36 -14.59
N ARG A 76 -8.25 -9.04 -15.05
CA ARG A 76 -7.06 -9.85 -14.70
C ARG A 76 -5.85 -9.07 -14.15
N ALA A 77 -5.92 -7.73 -14.10
CA ALA A 77 -4.85 -6.90 -13.53
C ALA A 77 -4.71 -7.02 -11.99
N THR A 78 -5.73 -7.53 -11.31
CA THR A 78 -5.70 -7.78 -9.85
C THR A 78 -4.96 -9.07 -9.46
N ALA A 79 -4.78 -10.02 -10.38
CA ALA A 79 -4.10 -11.29 -10.07
C ALA A 79 -2.57 -11.20 -10.16
N ALA A 80 -2.03 -10.36 -11.05
CA ALA A 80 -0.59 -10.24 -11.24
C ALA A 80 0.10 -9.39 -10.15
N ILE A 81 -0.61 -8.39 -9.60
CA ILE A 81 -0.09 -7.54 -8.52
C ILE A 81 -0.07 -8.28 -7.18
N GLY A 82 -1.04 -9.18 -6.96
CA GLY A 82 -1.09 -10.03 -5.75
C GLY A 82 0.07 -11.02 -5.66
N ALA A 83 0.51 -11.60 -6.78
CA ALA A 83 1.61 -12.56 -6.81
C ALA A 83 2.99 -11.93 -6.52
N ALA A 84 3.20 -10.67 -6.91
CA ALA A 84 4.46 -9.96 -6.63
C ALA A 84 4.60 -9.55 -5.16
N ILE A 85 3.50 -9.18 -4.50
CA ILE A 85 3.50 -8.81 -3.08
C ILE A 85 3.68 -10.06 -2.19
N ALA A 86 3.11 -11.21 -2.58
CA ALA A 86 3.30 -12.47 -1.85
C ALA A 86 4.76 -13.00 -1.91
N PHE A 87 5.50 -12.73 -2.98
CA PHE A 87 6.89 -13.18 -3.12
C PHE A 87 7.90 -12.32 -2.34
N VAL A 88 7.60 -11.03 -2.15
CA VAL A 88 8.43 -10.12 -1.33
C VAL A 88 8.25 -10.41 0.17
N VAL A 89 7.07 -10.87 0.60
CA VAL A 89 6.81 -11.21 2.01
C VAL A 89 7.39 -12.60 2.39
N LEU A 90 7.47 -13.56 1.46
CA LEU A 90 7.99 -14.90 1.77
C LEU A 90 9.52 -15.02 1.83
N LEU A 91 10.26 -14.05 1.28
CA LEU A 91 11.74 -14.03 1.33
C LEU A 91 12.30 -13.13 2.45
N GLY A 92 11.44 -12.50 3.26
CA GLY A 92 11.83 -11.65 4.40
C GLY A 92 12.17 -12.41 5.69
N SER A 93 12.14 -13.74 5.71
CA SER A 93 12.22 -14.55 6.94
C SER A 93 13.61 -15.13 7.26
N SER A 94 14.71 -14.57 6.76
CA SER A 94 16.07 -14.97 7.15
C SER A 94 16.85 -13.80 7.77
N ALA A 95 16.35 -13.31 8.90
CA ALA A 95 17.09 -12.43 9.80
C ALA A 95 17.51 -13.19 11.07
N ALA A 96 18.57 -13.99 10.94
CA ALA A 96 19.50 -14.49 11.96
C ALA A 96 20.48 -15.37 11.18
N TYR A 97 21.76 -15.08 11.03
CA TYR A 97 22.76 -15.03 12.08
C TYR A 97 23.91 -14.08 11.71
N GLY A 98 24.54 -13.58 12.77
CA GLY A 98 25.36 -12.39 12.79
C GLY A 98 26.74 -12.46 12.15
N SER A 99 27.26 -11.24 12.08
CA SER A 99 28.53 -10.77 11.59
C SER A 99 29.74 -11.35 12.33
N ALA A 100 30.73 -11.74 11.54
CA ALA A 100 32.17 -11.48 11.67
C ALA A 100 32.77 -11.29 13.09
N HIS A 101 33.62 -12.23 13.50
CA HIS A 101 34.80 -11.96 14.32
C HIS A 101 36.01 -11.62 13.42
N PRO A 102 36.90 -10.71 13.83
CA PRO A 102 38.07 -10.34 13.04
C PRO A 102 39.19 -11.40 13.14
N GLU A 103 39.90 -11.59 12.04
CA GLU A 103 41.20 -12.27 12.02
C GLU A 103 42.25 -11.46 12.79
N THR A 104 43.13 -12.15 13.51
CA THR A 104 44.52 -11.70 13.75
C THR A 104 45.43 -12.93 13.86
N SER A 105 46.09 -13.21 12.73
CA SER A 105 47.52 -13.52 12.56
C SER A 105 48.23 -14.45 13.56
N ALA A 106 48.68 -15.62 13.09
CA ALA A 106 50.09 -15.86 12.71
C ALA A 106 50.42 -17.38 12.56
N PRO A 107 51.33 -17.78 11.64
CA PRO A 107 51.73 -19.16 11.41
C PRO A 107 53.10 -19.50 12.01
N ALA A 108 53.33 -20.77 12.37
CA ALA A 108 54.61 -21.49 12.19
C ALA A 108 54.50 -22.90 12.77
N GLY A 109 55.01 -23.88 12.04
CA GLY A 109 55.06 -25.27 12.48
C GLY A 109 56.12 -25.56 13.56
N VAL A 110 56.20 -26.82 13.95
CA VAL A 110 57.42 -27.66 14.07
C VAL A 110 57.04 -28.94 14.84
N THR A 111 57.19 -30.07 14.12
CA THR A 111 57.44 -31.46 14.53
C THR A 111 57.10 -31.94 15.96
N HIS A 112 56.30 -33.01 16.03
CA HIS A 112 56.32 -33.97 17.13
C HIS A 112 57.64 -34.73 17.18
N ARG A 113 58.39 -34.63 18.28
CA ARG A 113 59.32 -35.70 18.70
C ARG A 113 59.71 -35.62 20.18
N VAL A 114 59.82 -36.82 20.77
CA VAL A 114 60.59 -37.24 21.96
C VAL A 114 59.91 -37.15 23.33
N VAL A 115 59.43 -38.33 23.76
CA VAL A 115 59.60 -39.00 25.07
C VAL A 115 60.39 -38.24 26.14
N SER A 116 59.83 -38.07 27.34
CA SER A 116 60.41 -38.61 28.60
C SER A 116 59.77 -38.03 29.86
N SER A 117 59.51 -38.97 30.76
CA SER A 117 59.21 -38.83 32.18
C SER A 117 60.24 -37.99 32.94
N SER A 118 59.78 -37.09 33.82
CA SER A 118 60.49 -36.78 35.08
C SER A 118 59.52 -36.36 36.19
N THR A 119 59.84 -36.89 37.37
CA THR A 119 59.27 -36.85 38.73
C THR A 119 58.67 -35.51 39.23
N PRO A 120 57.62 -35.53 40.08
CA PRO A 120 56.99 -34.31 40.61
C PRO A 120 57.85 -33.63 41.69
N THR A 121 58.00 -32.32 41.57
CA THR A 121 58.54 -31.40 42.60
C THR A 121 57.39 -30.50 43.05
N PRO A 122 57.22 -30.17 44.35
CA PRO A 122 55.97 -29.61 44.88
C PRO A 122 55.57 -28.30 44.21
N SER A 123 54.39 -28.34 43.61
CA SER A 123 53.74 -27.27 42.86
C SER A 123 53.50 -26.05 43.74
N ALA A 124 53.90 -24.88 43.23
CA ALA A 124 53.39 -23.60 43.69
C ALA A 124 51.86 -23.65 43.74
N THR A 125 51.28 -23.10 44.80
CA THR A 125 49.84 -22.87 44.92
C THR A 125 49.37 -22.12 43.67
N PRO A 126 48.45 -22.67 42.86
CA PRO A 126 47.97 -21.96 41.69
C PRO A 126 47.27 -20.67 42.17
N THR A 127 47.79 -19.52 41.76
CA THR A 127 47.10 -18.25 41.96
C THR A 127 45.95 -18.22 40.97
N PRO A 128 44.68 -18.08 41.41
CA PRO A 128 43.54 -18.10 40.49
C PRO A 128 43.62 -16.91 39.54
N VAL A 129 43.32 -17.15 38.26
CA VAL A 129 43.37 -16.09 37.24
C VAL A 129 42.06 -15.32 37.29
N ILE A 130 42.12 -14.08 37.77
CA ILE A 130 40.97 -13.15 37.79
C ILE A 130 40.94 -12.38 36.47
N THR A 131 39.82 -12.48 35.75
CA THR A 131 39.60 -11.74 34.50
C THR A 131 38.33 -10.90 34.63
N THR A 132 38.34 -9.67 34.11
CA THR A 132 37.14 -8.83 34.01
C THR A 132 36.71 -8.70 32.55
N LYS A 133 35.40 -8.71 32.32
CA LYS A 133 34.81 -8.56 30.98
C LYS A 133 33.63 -7.61 31.03
N VAL A 134 33.54 -6.74 30.04
CA VAL A 134 32.35 -5.91 29.79
C VAL A 134 31.36 -6.71 28.96
N VAL A 135 30.15 -6.88 29.48
CA VAL A 135 29.06 -7.62 28.83
C VAL A 135 27.85 -6.70 28.69
N ALA A 136 27.34 -6.55 27.46
CA ALA A 136 26.11 -5.81 27.19
C ALA A 136 24.92 -6.78 27.09
N GLU A 137 23.84 -6.44 27.78
CA GLU A 137 22.57 -7.18 27.77
C GLU A 137 21.44 -6.24 27.35
N THR A 138 20.63 -6.66 26.38
CA THR A 138 19.54 -5.84 25.82
C THR A 138 18.19 -6.30 26.34
N ALA A 139 17.37 -5.37 26.83
CA ALA A 139 15.99 -5.61 27.20
C ALA A 139 15.03 -4.81 26.30
N VAL A 140 13.86 -5.37 26.01
CA VAL A 140 12.83 -4.73 25.18
C VAL A 140 11.94 -3.85 26.05
N ILE A 141 11.73 -2.60 25.63
CA ILE A 141 10.78 -1.68 26.27
C ILE A 141 9.48 -1.69 25.43
N PRO A 142 8.36 -2.21 25.95
CA PRO A 142 7.13 -2.28 25.17
C PRO A 142 6.59 -0.89 24.81
N PHE A 143 6.01 -0.74 23.63
CA PHE A 143 5.29 0.48 23.28
C PHE A 143 3.93 0.58 23.97
N THR A 144 3.45 1.81 24.14
CA THR A 144 2.10 2.11 24.62
C THR A 144 1.16 2.40 23.45
N SER A 145 -0.15 2.26 23.66
CA SER A 145 -1.17 2.61 22.68
C SER A 145 -2.01 3.80 23.14
N THR A 146 -2.39 4.65 22.19
CA THR A 146 -3.21 5.83 22.41
C THR A 146 -4.31 5.90 21.36
N THR A 147 -5.44 6.48 21.73
CA THR A 147 -6.58 6.67 20.82
C THR A 147 -6.88 8.16 20.69
N VAL A 148 -7.10 8.61 19.46
CA VAL A 148 -7.42 10.00 19.13
C VAL A 148 -8.71 10.02 18.32
N ASP A 149 -9.64 10.87 18.70
CA ASP A 149 -10.90 11.04 18.00
C ASP A 149 -10.72 11.95 16.77
N SER A 150 -11.34 11.57 15.65
CA SER A 150 -11.40 12.37 14.43
C SER A 150 -12.84 12.69 14.05
N ALA A 151 -13.18 13.97 14.12
CA ALA A 151 -14.46 14.51 13.71
C ALA A 151 -14.68 14.50 12.18
N THR A 152 -13.66 14.13 11.40
CA THR A 152 -13.77 14.04 9.93
C THR A 152 -13.87 12.61 9.42
N ALA A 153 -13.43 11.62 10.21
CA ALA A 153 -13.54 10.21 9.86
C ALA A 153 -14.93 9.67 10.25
N PRO A 154 -15.59 8.86 9.40
CA PRO A 154 -16.93 8.34 9.67
C PRO A 154 -17.01 7.58 10.99
N GLN A 155 -18.11 7.76 11.73
CA GLN A 155 -18.35 7.06 12.98
C GLN A 155 -18.26 5.54 12.80
N GLY A 156 -17.59 4.87 13.72
CA GLY A 156 -17.40 3.42 13.70
C GLY A 156 -16.20 2.95 12.86
N THR A 157 -15.46 3.88 12.23
CA THR A 157 -14.18 3.56 11.59
C THR A 157 -13.02 3.74 12.56
N SER A 158 -11.98 2.92 12.41
CA SER A 158 -10.72 3.11 13.13
C SER A 158 -9.54 2.80 12.21
N SER A 159 -8.42 3.50 12.41
CA SER A 159 -7.19 3.27 11.66
C SER A 159 -5.97 3.57 12.51
N ILE A 160 -4.93 2.75 12.39
CA ILE A 160 -3.63 3.04 13.01
C ILE A 160 -2.97 4.16 12.19
N THR A 161 -2.88 5.35 12.78
CA THR A 161 -2.27 6.53 12.14
C THR A 161 -0.79 6.67 12.48
N THR A 162 -0.34 6.06 13.58
CA THR A 162 1.08 5.95 13.91
C THR A 162 1.35 4.53 14.42
N PRO A 163 2.17 3.73 13.73
CA PRO A 163 2.50 2.39 14.20
C PRO A 163 3.36 2.47 15.47
N GLY A 164 3.08 1.59 16.44
CA GLY A 164 3.90 1.44 17.63
C GLY A 164 5.18 0.68 17.34
N ALA A 165 6.26 1.01 18.03
CA ALA A 165 7.53 0.28 17.98
C ALA A 165 8.13 0.17 19.38
N ASN A 166 8.57 -1.04 19.75
CA ASN A 166 9.23 -1.25 21.03
C ASN A 166 10.58 -0.51 21.06
N GLY A 167 10.92 0.00 22.23
CA GLY A 167 12.25 0.53 22.53
C GLY A 167 13.21 -0.58 22.95
N VAL A 168 14.47 -0.20 23.16
CA VAL A 168 15.55 -1.07 23.63
C VAL A 168 16.29 -0.37 24.76
N GLU A 169 16.39 -1.05 25.89
CA GLU A 169 17.25 -0.73 27.01
C GLU A 169 18.53 -1.58 26.90
N THR A 170 19.68 -0.99 27.17
CA THR A 170 20.97 -1.69 27.15
C THR A 170 21.64 -1.52 28.51
N LYS A 171 21.82 -2.65 29.20
CA LYS A 171 22.50 -2.73 30.48
C LYS A 171 23.92 -3.25 30.25
N THR A 172 24.90 -2.48 30.67
CA THR A 172 26.32 -2.88 30.59
C THR A 172 26.79 -3.33 31.95
N TYR A 173 27.28 -4.56 32.02
CA TYR A 173 27.80 -5.15 33.25
C TYR A 173 29.31 -5.35 33.15
N LEU A 174 30.02 -5.05 34.24
CA LEU A 174 31.38 -5.54 34.45
C LEU A 174 31.27 -6.88 35.20
N VAL A 175 31.63 -7.95 34.52
CA VAL A 175 31.59 -9.31 35.06
C VAL A 175 33.01 -9.74 35.40
N THR A 176 33.21 -10.15 36.65
CA THR A 176 34.46 -10.72 37.14
C THR A 176 34.36 -12.24 37.08
N TYR A 177 35.39 -12.87 36.53
CA TYR A 177 35.54 -14.31 36.44
C TYR A 177 36.76 -14.75 37.24
N SER A 178 36.63 -15.85 37.99
CA SER A 178 37.76 -16.57 38.59
C SER A 178 37.84 -17.94 37.94
N ASP A 179 38.97 -18.27 37.33
CA ASP A 179 39.20 -19.54 36.64
C ASP A 179 38.10 -19.89 35.61
N GLY A 180 37.59 -18.85 34.94
CA GLY A 180 36.53 -18.95 33.92
C GLY A 180 35.10 -19.00 34.46
N VAL A 181 34.89 -19.02 35.78
CA VAL A 181 33.55 -19.01 36.40
C VAL A 181 33.17 -17.59 36.82
N GLU A 182 31.97 -17.14 36.47
CA GLU A 182 31.43 -15.83 36.87
C GLU A 182 31.29 -15.76 38.40
N THR A 183 32.05 -14.86 39.05
CA THR A 183 32.04 -14.68 40.51
C THR A 183 31.30 -13.43 40.94
N THR A 184 31.28 -12.38 40.12
CA THR A 184 30.63 -11.11 40.46
C THR A 184 30.16 -10.41 39.20
N ARG A 185 28.96 -9.84 39.25
CA ARG A 185 28.39 -8.99 38.20
C ARG A 185 27.99 -7.65 38.79
N VAL A 186 28.54 -6.57 38.24
CA VAL A 186 28.23 -5.19 38.66
C VAL A 186 27.67 -4.41 37.48
N LEU A 187 26.50 -3.80 37.64
CA LEU A 187 25.90 -2.92 36.64
C LEU A 187 26.74 -1.62 36.54
N GLN A 188 27.29 -1.34 35.37
CA GLN A 188 28.06 -0.12 35.11
C GLN A 188 27.22 0.96 34.44
N SER A 189 26.31 0.59 33.53
CA SER A 189 25.42 1.54 32.88
C SER A 189 24.07 0.91 32.57
N ASP A 190 23.05 1.74 32.59
CA ASP A 190 21.69 1.40 32.21
C ASP A 190 21.12 2.55 31.39
N VAL A 191 20.93 2.34 30.10
CA VAL A 191 20.54 3.40 29.17
C VAL A 191 19.53 2.87 28.15
N VAL A 192 18.51 3.69 27.91
CA VAL A 192 17.58 3.49 26.81
C VAL A 192 18.28 3.88 25.51
N THR A 193 18.71 2.88 24.74
CA THR A 193 19.41 3.09 23.46
C THR A 193 18.45 3.38 22.32
N THR A 194 17.21 2.88 22.42
CA THR A 194 16.14 3.21 21.47
C THR A 194 14.85 3.49 22.24
N PRO A 195 14.27 4.69 22.19
CA PRO A 195 13.02 4.98 22.87
C PRO A 195 11.84 4.24 22.20
N PRO A 196 10.84 3.77 22.97
CA PRO A 196 9.63 3.22 22.37
C PRO A 196 8.81 4.30 21.66
N VAL A 197 8.17 3.93 20.55
CA VAL A 197 7.24 4.80 19.81
C VAL A 197 5.82 4.35 20.12
N ALA A 198 5.00 5.25 20.66
CA ALA A 198 3.61 4.95 20.97
C ALA A 198 2.78 4.71 19.70
N GLN A 199 1.92 3.69 19.74
CA GLN A 199 0.92 3.47 18.70
C GLN A 199 -0.21 4.49 18.86
N VAL A 200 -0.63 5.11 17.75
CA VAL A 200 -1.80 6.00 17.71
C VAL A 200 -2.84 5.38 16.81
N THR A 201 -4.02 5.11 17.37
CA THR A 201 -5.21 4.70 16.63
C THR A 201 -6.17 5.88 16.54
N THR A 202 -6.52 6.31 15.33
CA THR A 202 -7.54 7.34 15.12
C THR A 202 -8.90 6.67 14.95
N VAL A 203 -9.88 7.09 15.75
CA VAL A 203 -11.28 6.62 15.67
C VAL A 203 -12.17 7.72 15.08
N GLY A 204 -13.05 7.36 14.16
CA GLY A 204 -13.97 8.30 13.56
C GLY A 204 -15.17 8.59 14.46
N THR A 205 -15.52 9.88 14.57
CA THR A 205 -16.68 10.37 15.32
C THR A 205 -17.66 11.14 14.42
N TYR A 206 -17.40 11.22 13.11
CA TYR A 206 -18.25 11.95 12.18
C TYR A 206 -19.58 11.23 11.92
N VAL A 207 -20.68 11.91 12.23
CA VAL A 207 -22.03 11.52 11.84
C VAL A 207 -22.48 12.44 10.72
N ALA A 208 -22.79 11.86 9.55
CA ALA A 208 -23.35 12.64 8.47
C ALA A 208 -24.69 13.24 8.92
N PRO A 209 -24.94 14.54 8.66
CA PRO A 209 -26.23 15.12 8.94
C PRO A 209 -27.32 14.37 8.16
N PRO A 210 -28.54 14.26 8.72
CA PRO A 210 -29.63 13.59 8.03
C PRO A 210 -29.84 14.26 6.65
N PRO A 211 -30.16 13.47 5.61
CA PRO A 211 -30.46 14.04 4.31
C PRO A 211 -31.60 15.06 4.46
N PRO A 212 -31.58 16.17 3.70
CA PRO A 212 -32.70 17.09 3.67
C PRO A 212 -34.01 16.35 3.39
N PRO A 213 -35.14 16.77 3.97
CA PRO A 213 -36.43 16.16 3.66
C PRO A 213 -36.66 16.22 2.15
N ALA A 214 -37.14 15.11 1.59
CA ALA A 214 -37.53 15.08 0.18
C ALA A 214 -38.57 16.18 -0.09
N PRO A 215 -38.53 16.86 -1.25
CA PRO A 215 -39.59 17.79 -1.63
C PRO A 215 -40.95 17.13 -1.50
N ALA A 216 -41.92 17.83 -0.90
CA ALA A 216 -43.28 17.34 -0.80
C ALA A 216 -43.81 16.99 -2.20
N ALA A 217 -44.43 15.81 -2.33
CA ALA A 217 -45.08 15.43 -3.58
C ALA A 217 -46.17 16.47 -3.93
N PRO A 218 -46.34 16.84 -5.20
CA PRO A 218 -47.39 17.76 -5.59
C PRO A 218 -48.76 17.15 -5.28
N THR A 219 -49.61 17.87 -4.54
CA THR A 219 -51.00 17.47 -4.31
C THR A 219 -51.81 17.84 -5.55
N CYS A 220 -52.03 16.85 -6.42
CA CYS A 220 -52.79 17.05 -7.65
C CYS A 220 -54.28 17.26 -7.33
N THR A 221 -54.77 18.51 -7.39
CA THR A 221 -56.18 18.82 -7.08
C THR A 221 -57.10 18.36 -8.21
N ASN A 222 -56.63 18.44 -9.46
CA ASN A 222 -57.39 18.05 -10.66
C ASN A 222 -57.19 16.57 -11.06
N GLY A 223 -56.75 15.74 -10.10
CA GLY A 223 -56.41 14.33 -10.30
C GLY A 223 -55.12 14.11 -11.10
N THR A 224 -54.88 12.85 -11.47
CA THR A 224 -53.64 12.41 -12.12
C THR A 224 -53.88 11.69 -13.44
N TYR A 225 -52.85 11.64 -14.28
CA TYR A 225 -52.80 10.77 -15.46
C TYR A 225 -51.45 10.04 -15.52
N VAL A 226 -51.41 8.91 -16.21
CA VAL A 226 -50.15 8.18 -16.48
C VAL A 226 -49.61 8.65 -17.83
N ASN A 227 -48.38 9.17 -17.84
CA ASN A 227 -47.75 9.59 -19.08
C ASN A 227 -47.21 8.39 -19.87
N SER A 228 -46.71 8.62 -21.09
CA SER A 228 -46.16 7.57 -21.95
C SER A 228 -44.93 6.86 -21.38
N ALA A 229 -44.28 7.41 -20.34
CA ALA A 229 -43.17 6.80 -19.64
C ALA A 229 -43.61 5.94 -18.44
N GLY A 230 -44.93 5.84 -18.17
CA GLY A 230 -45.48 5.09 -17.05
C GLY A 230 -45.54 5.86 -15.73
N ASN A 231 -45.21 7.15 -15.72
CA ASN A 231 -45.20 7.95 -14.50
C ASN A 231 -46.57 8.59 -14.26
N THR A 232 -47.04 8.55 -13.01
CA THR A 232 -48.22 9.29 -12.55
C THR A 232 -47.87 10.76 -12.40
N VAL A 233 -48.55 11.61 -13.17
CA VAL A 233 -48.34 13.06 -13.24
C VAL A 233 -49.65 13.79 -12.93
N CYS A 234 -49.59 14.95 -12.28
CA CYS A 234 -50.77 15.77 -12.05
C CYS A 234 -51.37 16.25 -13.38
N ARG A 235 -52.70 16.25 -13.49
CA ARG A 235 -53.36 16.91 -14.62
C ARG A 235 -53.14 18.41 -14.56
N PRO A 236 -53.14 19.11 -15.72
CA PRO A 236 -53.07 20.56 -15.73
C PRO A 236 -54.16 21.20 -14.89
N GLU A 237 -53.82 22.26 -14.16
CA GLU A 237 -54.76 22.98 -13.31
C GLU A 237 -54.59 24.48 -13.41
N THR A 238 -55.67 25.21 -13.16
CA THR A 238 -55.66 26.67 -13.11
C THR A 238 -55.44 27.11 -11.68
N SER A 239 -54.41 27.90 -11.43
CA SER A 239 -54.09 28.46 -10.12
C SER A 239 -53.63 29.92 -10.26
N ALA A 240 -53.71 30.69 -9.18
CA ALA A 240 -53.29 32.10 -9.19
C ALA A 240 -51.77 32.28 -9.36
N GLY A 241 -50.99 31.24 -9.08
CA GLY A 241 -49.54 31.19 -9.28
C GLY A 241 -49.07 29.75 -9.46
N ALA A 242 -47.80 29.57 -9.84
CA ALA A 242 -47.23 28.26 -10.12
C ALA A 242 -47.33 27.33 -8.89
N PRO A 243 -48.10 26.23 -8.97
CA PRO A 243 -48.19 25.28 -7.87
C PRO A 243 -46.89 24.50 -7.75
N PRO A 244 -46.52 24.01 -6.54
CA PRO A 244 -45.33 23.19 -6.36
C PRO A 244 -45.32 22.00 -7.32
N GLY A 245 -44.22 21.82 -8.05
CA GLY A 245 -44.06 20.74 -9.03
C GLY A 245 -44.61 21.03 -10.43
N ALA A 246 -45.21 22.20 -10.69
CA ALA A 246 -45.49 22.64 -12.04
C ALA A 246 -44.19 22.84 -12.82
N THR A 247 -44.15 22.33 -14.05
CA THR A 247 -42.97 22.40 -14.93
C THR A 247 -43.14 23.41 -16.05
N ALA A 248 -44.36 23.84 -16.34
CA ALA A 248 -44.65 24.83 -17.37
C ALA A 248 -45.96 25.58 -17.12
N ARG A 249 -46.05 26.80 -17.67
CA ARG A 249 -47.29 27.55 -17.84
C ARG A 249 -47.73 27.48 -19.29
N CYS A 250 -48.98 27.09 -19.54
CA CYS A 250 -49.58 27.02 -20.87
C CYS A 250 -50.14 28.39 -21.31
N ASN A 251 -50.36 28.57 -22.62
CA ASN A 251 -50.89 29.83 -23.19
C ASN A 251 -52.31 30.16 -22.74
N ASP A 252 -53.11 29.16 -22.36
CA ASP A 252 -54.44 29.36 -21.78
C ASP A 252 -54.42 29.72 -20.28
N GLY A 253 -53.23 29.83 -19.68
CA GLY A 253 -53.04 30.17 -18.27
C GLY A 253 -53.04 28.98 -17.31
N THR A 254 -53.25 27.76 -17.79
CA THR A 254 -53.13 26.53 -16.96
C THR A 254 -51.66 26.19 -16.68
N TYR A 255 -51.40 25.53 -15.53
CA TYR A 255 -50.08 25.01 -15.19
C TYR A 255 -49.99 23.53 -15.51
N SER A 256 -48.94 23.13 -16.24
CA SER A 256 -48.65 21.75 -16.57
C SER A 256 -47.61 21.17 -15.63
N PHE A 257 -47.75 19.87 -15.34
CA PHE A 257 -46.81 19.08 -14.55
C PHE A 257 -46.07 18.05 -15.42
N SER A 258 -46.16 18.18 -16.75
CA SER A 258 -45.56 17.25 -17.70
C SER A 258 -44.04 17.16 -17.47
N GLN A 259 -43.54 15.92 -17.40
CA GLN A 259 -42.11 15.65 -17.21
C GLN A 259 -41.32 15.66 -18.51
N THR A 260 -41.98 15.82 -19.66
CA THR A 260 -41.34 15.87 -20.99
C THR A 260 -41.60 17.21 -21.63
N ARG A 261 -40.73 17.61 -22.59
CA ARG A 261 -40.96 18.84 -23.37
C ARG A 261 -41.88 18.63 -24.56
N ARG A 262 -41.94 17.41 -25.09
CA ARG A 262 -42.68 17.08 -26.31
C ARG A 262 -44.17 16.91 -25.98
N GLY A 263 -45.01 17.76 -26.57
CA GLY A 263 -46.47 17.71 -26.40
C GLY A 263 -46.98 18.41 -25.13
N THR A 264 -46.11 19.05 -24.35
CA THR A 264 -46.55 19.84 -23.19
C THR A 264 -47.40 21.01 -23.64
N CYS A 265 -48.53 21.19 -22.96
CA CYS A 265 -49.55 22.18 -23.31
C CYS A 265 -50.12 22.04 -24.73
N SER A 266 -49.99 20.89 -25.41
CA SER A 266 -50.48 20.74 -26.80
C SER A 266 -51.98 20.99 -26.93
N SER A 267 -52.76 20.59 -25.93
CA SER A 267 -54.21 20.83 -25.86
C SER A 267 -54.58 22.22 -25.26
N HIS A 268 -53.57 22.97 -24.82
CA HIS A 268 -53.69 24.23 -24.06
C HIS A 268 -53.01 25.40 -24.79
N GLY A 269 -52.91 25.31 -26.11
CA GLY A 269 -52.34 26.37 -26.97
C GLY A 269 -50.82 26.44 -26.99
N GLY A 270 -50.11 25.44 -26.45
CA GLY A 270 -48.65 25.42 -26.36
C GLY A 270 -48.12 26.04 -25.05
N VAL A 271 -46.82 25.90 -24.85
CA VAL A 271 -46.14 26.40 -23.64
C VAL A 271 -45.89 27.90 -23.77
N ALA A 272 -46.38 28.66 -22.79
CA ALA A 272 -46.05 30.08 -22.65
C ALA A 272 -44.69 30.27 -21.96
N GLU A 273 -44.43 29.50 -20.90
CA GLU A 273 -43.21 29.60 -20.10
C GLU A 273 -42.85 28.26 -19.45
N TRP A 274 -41.54 27.96 -19.32
CA TRP A 274 -41.02 26.83 -18.55
C TRP A 274 -40.60 27.31 -17.16
N LEU A 275 -40.93 26.53 -16.12
CA LEU A 275 -40.67 26.84 -14.72
C LEU A 275 -39.48 26.07 -14.14
#